data_AF-B4WUN3-F1
#
_entry.id   AF-B4WUN3-F1
#
_cell.length_a   1.000
_cell.length_b   1.000
_cell.length_c   1.000
_cell.angle_alpha   90.00
_cell.angle_beta   90.00
_cell.angle_gamma   90.00
#
_symmetry.space_group_name_H-M   'P 1'
#
loop_
_entity.id
_entity.type
_entity.pdbx_description
1 polymer ?
#
loop_
_entity_poly.entity_id
_entity_poly.type
_entity_poly.pdbx_seq_one_letter_code
_entity_poly.pdbx_strand_id
1 'polypeptide(L)'
;MLFGWERVNPYVHLFSTVMVAFGANLSTFWILIANSWMQTPAGGEFIDGKFIVRDYFQAMFSPFMRTSVLHMFFATLETSLFVIGGISAWYVLIGRRCLMATGVKPLSGGIQNSLLKRLERLINEFPGFPTLFFGLFANSVV
;
A
#
# COMPACT_ATOMS: atom_id res chain seq x y z
N MET A 1 4.13 -18.93 -5.71
CA MET A 1 5.34 -18.29 -5.14
C MET A 1 6.08 -19.21 -4.19
N LEU A 2 5.47 -19.50 -3.03
CA LEU A 2 6.12 -20.13 -1.88
C LEU A 2 6.80 -21.47 -2.20
N PHE A 3 6.17 -22.29 -3.04
CA PHE A 3 6.66 -23.65 -3.38
C PHE A 3 7.33 -23.75 -4.76
N GLY A 4 7.49 -22.64 -5.49
CA GLY A 4 7.97 -22.63 -6.87
C GLY A 4 9.46 -22.27 -7.03
N TRP A 5 10.17 -21.96 -5.94
CA TRP A 5 11.46 -21.26 -5.95
C TRP A 5 12.60 -22.00 -6.70
N GLU A 6 12.48 -23.32 -6.89
CA GLU A 6 13.47 -24.13 -7.64
C GLU A 6 12.84 -25.16 -8.58
N ARG A 7 11.51 -25.12 -8.75
CA ARG A 7 10.76 -26.13 -9.54
C ARG A 7 10.25 -25.61 -10.88
N VAL A 8 10.22 -24.30 -11.06
CA VAL A 8 9.70 -23.65 -12.27
C VAL A 8 10.69 -22.61 -12.80
N ASN A 9 10.63 -22.37 -14.11
CA ASN A 9 11.46 -21.36 -14.77
C ASN A 9 11.28 -19.98 -14.08
N PRO A 10 12.37 -19.24 -13.81
CA PRO A 10 12.32 -17.91 -13.19
C PRO A 10 11.31 -16.93 -13.83
N TYR A 11 11.14 -16.97 -15.15
CA TYR A 11 10.16 -16.12 -15.84
C TYR A 11 8.72 -16.48 -15.51
N VAL A 12 8.42 -17.78 -15.38
CA VAL A 12 7.09 -18.27 -15.01
C VAL A 12 6.79 -17.98 -13.54
N HIS A 13 7.82 -18.03 -12.69
CA HIS A 13 7.72 -17.60 -11.31
C HIS A 13 7.36 -16.11 -11.25
N LEU A 14 8.13 -15.23 -11.89
CA LEU A 14 7.82 -13.79 -11.94
C LEU A 14 6.42 -13.50 -12.48
N PHE A 15 6.03 -14.15 -13.58
CA PHE A 15 4.70 -14.00 -14.17
C PHE A 15 3.59 -14.38 -13.17
N SER A 16 3.76 -15.47 -12.45
CA SER A 16 2.82 -15.88 -11.41
C SER A 16 2.73 -14.82 -10.29
N THR A 17 3.82 -14.11 -9.97
CA THR A 17 3.84 -13.08 -8.90
C THR A 17 3.02 -11.89 -9.35
N VAL A 18 3.23 -11.47 -10.59
CA VAL A 18 2.51 -10.36 -11.21
C VAL A 18 1.03 -10.69 -11.31
N MET A 19 0.66 -11.91 -11.69
CA MET A 19 -0.74 -12.34 -11.74
C MET A 19 -1.41 -12.33 -10.37
N VAL A 20 -0.71 -12.75 -9.31
CA VAL A 20 -1.23 -12.67 -7.93
C VAL A 20 -1.41 -11.21 -7.51
N ALA A 21 -0.42 -10.35 -7.76
CA ALA A 21 -0.51 -8.94 -7.45
C ALA A 21 -1.67 -8.26 -8.21
N PHE A 22 -1.84 -8.61 -9.49
CA PHE A 22 -2.97 -8.14 -10.30
C PHE A 22 -4.31 -8.61 -9.76
N GLY A 23 -4.45 -9.88 -9.39
CA GLY A 23 -5.66 -10.43 -8.80
C GLY A 23 -6.03 -9.75 -7.48
N ALA A 24 -5.05 -9.45 -6.62
CA ALA A 24 -5.28 -8.70 -5.40
C ALA A 24 -5.79 -7.28 -5.69
N ASN A 25 -5.22 -6.57 -6.67
CA ASN A 25 -5.68 -5.25 -7.08
C ASN A 25 -7.10 -5.29 -7.67
N LEU A 26 -7.42 -6.31 -8.48
CA LEU A 26 -8.76 -6.50 -9.03
C LEU A 26 -9.80 -6.77 -7.93
N SER A 27 -9.45 -7.56 -6.91
CA SER A 27 -10.32 -7.79 -5.75
C SER A 27 -10.61 -6.49 -4.99
N THR A 28 -9.56 -5.68 -4.75
CA THR A 28 -9.70 -4.37 -4.08
C THR A 28 -10.56 -3.41 -4.91
N PHE A 29 -10.44 -3.43 -6.23
CA PHE A 29 -11.23 -2.60 -7.12
C PHE A 29 -12.74 -2.87 -6.96
N TRP A 30 -13.15 -4.14 -6.99
CA TRP A 30 -14.57 -4.51 -6.89
C TRP A 30 -15.18 -4.23 -5.52
N ILE A 31 -14.44 -4.49 -4.43
CA ILE A 31 -14.96 -4.20 -3.09
C ILE A 31 -15.11 -2.69 -2.86
N LEU A 32 -14.23 -1.87 -3.43
CA LEU A 32 -14.32 -0.42 -3.34
C LEU A 32 -15.47 0.13 -4.18
N ILE A 33 -15.76 -0.43 -5.36
CA ILE A 33 -16.96 -0.06 -6.12
C ILE A 33 -18.22 -0.26 -5.27
N ALA A 34 -18.35 -1.43 -4.64
CA ALA A 34 -19.51 -1.73 -3.80
C ALA A 34 -19.62 -0.76 -2.61
N ASN A 35 -18.51 -0.50 -1.92
CA ASN A 35 -18.47 0.45 -0.80
C ASN A 35 -18.83 1.89 -1.25
N SER A 36 -18.26 2.34 -2.36
CA SER A 36 -18.55 3.69 -2.88
C SER A 36 -20.00 3.84 -3.34
N TRP A 37 -20.61 2.77 -3.87
CA TRP A 37 -22.03 2.77 -4.21
C TRP A 37 -22.94 2.83 -2.98
N MET A 38 -22.58 2.15 -1.88
CA MET A 38 -23.32 2.25 -0.61
C MET A 38 -23.33 3.68 -0.05
N GLN A 39 -22.26 4.45 -0.27
CA GLN A 39 -22.16 5.84 0.17
C GLN A 39 -22.91 6.81 -0.74
N THR A 40 -22.93 6.54 -2.05
CA THR A 40 -23.67 7.37 -3.02
C THR A 40 -24.46 6.46 -3.95
N PRO A 41 -25.67 6.03 -3.54
CA PRO A 41 -26.51 5.15 -4.34
C PRO A 41 -26.89 5.84 -5.64
N ALA A 42 -26.43 5.30 -6.76
CA ALA A 42 -26.72 5.79 -8.11
C ALA A 42 -27.31 4.66 -8.97
N GLY A 43 -27.99 5.03 -10.04
CA GLY A 43 -28.52 4.06 -11.02
C GLY A 43 -29.76 3.29 -10.57
N GLY A 44 -30.50 3.78 -9.58
CA GLY A 44 -31.71 3.13 -9.12
C GLY A 44 -32.76 4.09 -8.57
N GLU A 45 -33.98 3.58 -8.46
CA GLU A 45 -35.13 4.27 -7.89
C GLU A 45 -35.59 3.55 -6.62
N PHE A 46 -36.12 4.32 -5.68
CA PHE A 46 -36.70 3.77 -4.47
C PHE A 46 -38.20 3.54 -4.70
N ILE A 47 -38.62 2.27 -4.72
CA ILE A 47 -40.02 1.86 -4.92
C ILE A 47 -40.43 1.00 -3.72
N ASP A 48 -41.50 1.38 -3.03
CA ASP A 48 -42.07 0.64 -1.88
C ASP A 48 -41.06 0.24 -0.80
N GLY A 49 -40.17 1.16 -0.41
CA GLY A 49 -39.20 0.88 0.65
C GLY A 49 -37.96 0.10 0.18
N LYS A 50 -37.87 -0.24 -1.12
CA LYS A 50 -36.76 -1.01 -1.70
C LYS A 50 -36.04 -0.20 -2.77
N PHE A 51 -34.71 -0.21 -2.73
CA PHE A 51 -33.88 0.40 -3.76
C PHE A 51 -33.71 -0.59 -4.92
N ILE A 52 -34.25 -0.26 -6.09
CA ILE A 52 -34.17 -1.08 -7.30
C ILE A 52 -33.17 -0.43 -8.24
N VAL A 53 -32.04 -1.11 -8.47
CA VAL A 53 -31.05 -0.69 -9.47
C VAL A 53 -31.60 -0.98 -10.86
N ARG A 54 -31.74 0.07 -11.69
CA ARG A 54 -32.15 -0.04 -13.10
C ARG A 54 -30.95 0.05 -14.04
N ASP A 55 -29.94 0.83 -13.68
CA ASP A 55 -28.70 0.99 -14.43
C ASP A 55 -27.50 0.54 -13.60
N TYR A 56 -27.02 -0.67 -13.91
CA TYR A 56 -25.87 -1.27 -13.26
C TYR A 56 -24.56 -0.56 -13.61
N PHE A 57 -24.42 0.03 -14.80
CA PHE A 57 -23.21 0.79 -15.15
C PHE A 57 -23.14 2.08 -14.36
N GLN A 58 -24.27 2.78 -14.21
CA GLN A 58 -24.34 3.98 -13.39
C GLN A 58 -24.14 3.66 -11.89
N ALA A 59 -24.60 2.49 -11.43
CA ALA A 59 -24.34 2.01 -10.07
C ALA A 59 -22.83 1.70 -9.85
N MET A 60 -22.16 1.05 -10.81
CA MET A 60 -20.73 0.72 -10.70
C MET A 60 -19.84 1.96 -10.81
N PHE A 61 -20.14 2.87 -11.72
CA PHE A 61 -19.37 4.10 -11.95
C PHE A 61 -19.96 5.29 -11.20
N SER A 62 -20.21 5.12 -9.90
CA SER A 62 -20.69 6.21 -9.06
C SER A 62 -19.62 7.34 -8.96
N PRO A 63 -20.03 8.61 -8.79
CA PRO A 63 -19.09 9.74 -8.75
C PRO A 63 -18.00 9.59 -7.69
N PHE A 64 -18.36 8.98 -6.55
CA PHE A 64 -17.49 8.79 -5.39
C PHE A 64 -16.47 7.65 -5.57
N MET A 65 -16.74 6.69 -6.46
CA MET A 65 -15.87 5.53 -6.72
C MET A 65 -14.43 5.95 -7.06
N ARG A 66 -14.26 6.96 -7.92
CA ARG A 66 -12.91 7.42 -8.33
C ARG A 66 -12.10 7.90 -7.14
N THR A 67 -12.71 8.68 -6.26
CA THR A 67 -12.03 9.23 -5.08
C THR A 67 -11.65 8.13 -4.11
N SER A 68 -12.54 7.18 -3.81
CA SER A 68 -12.25 6.07 -2.90
C SER A 68 -11.14 5.15 -3.42
N VAL A 69 -11.19 4.80 -4.71
CA VAL A 69 -10.20 3.91 -5.35
C VAL A 69 -8.83 4.57 -5.37
N LEU A 70 -8.73 5.83 -5.80
CA LEU A 70 -7.46 6.56 -5.81
C LEU A 70 -6.90 6.72 -4.40
N HIS A 71 -7.71 7.17 -3.45
CA HIS A 71 -7.29 7.35 -2.06
C HIS A 71 -6.76 6.04 -1.46
N MET A 72 -7.52 4.94 -1.59
CA MET A 72 -7.07 3.66 -1.05
C MET A 72 -5.84 3.11 -1.76
N PHE A 73 -5.71 3.32 -3.07
CA PHE A 73 -4.53 2.93 -3.80
C PHE A 73 -3.28 3.62 -3.25
N PHE A 74 -3.32 4.95 -3.05
CA PHE A 74 -2.20 5.67 -2.44
C PHE A 74 -1.95 5.27 -0.98
N ALA A 75 -3.01 5.13 -0.17
CA ALA A 75 -2.89 4.74 1.23
C ALA A 75 -2.22 3.36 1.40
N THR A 76 -2.56 2.38 0.55
CA THR A 76 -1.93 1.05 0.60
C THR A 76 -0.45 1.08 0.19
N LEU A 77 -0.07 1.91 -0.79
CA LEU A 77 1.33 2.10 -1.18
C LEU A 77 2.14 2.77 -0.07
N GLU A 78 1.61 3.85 0.51
CA GLU A 78 2.26 4.59 1.59
C GLU A 78 2.48 3.71 2.83
N THR A 79 1.44 3.00 3.27
CA THR A 79 1.53 2.08 4.42
C THR A 79 2.53 0.95 4.18
N SER A 80 2.55 0.37 2.98
CA SER A 80 3.51 -0.68 2.62
C SER A 80 4.96 -0.19 2.65
N LEU A 81 5.22 1.00 2.09
CA LEU A 81 6.54 1.64 2.11
C LEU A 81 6.97 1.97 3.53
N PHE A 82 6.06 2.48 4.36
CA PHE A 82 6.34 2.82 5.74
C PHE A 82 6.69 1.58 6.58
N VAL A 83 5.96 0.47 6.40
CA VAL A 83 6.24 -0.78 7.12
C VAL A 83 7.58 -1.37 6.69
N ILE A 84 7.84 -1.48 5.38
CA ILE A 84 9.10 -2.04 4.86
C ILE A 84 10.29 -1.14 5.25
N GLY A 85 10.14 0.18 5.10
CA GLY A 85 11.14 1.17 5.47
C GLY A 85 11.42 1.20 6.97
N GLY A 86 10.38 1.14 7.79
CA GLY A 86 10.49 1.11 9.26
C GLY A 86 11.18 -0.16 9.76
N ILE A 87 10.81 -1.32 9.23
CA ILE A 87 11.49 -2.58 9.54
C ILE A 87 12.94 -2.53 9.07
N SER A 88 13.22 -2.07 7.84
CA SER A 88 14.58 -1.94 7.32
C SER A 88 15.44 -1.01 8.19
N ALA A 89 14.92 0.14 8.60
CA ALA A 89 15.62 1.07 9.49
C ALA A 89 15.90 0.43 10.86
N TRP A 90 14.92 -0.28 11.43
CA TRP A 90 15.06 -1.00 12.69
C TRP A 90 16.15 -2.07 12.64
N TYR A 91 16.22 -2.87 11.57
CA TYR A 91 17.28 -3.86 11.38
C TYR A 91 18.67 -3.22 11.36
N VAL A 92 18.79 -2.05 10.74
CA VAL A 92 20.07 -1.34 10.69
C VAL A 92 20.43 -0.72 12.04
N LEU A 93 19.46 -0.17 12.78
CA LEU A 93 19.69 0.40 14.12
C LEU A 93 20.17 -0.65 15.15
N ILE A 94 19.67 -1.88 15.07
CA ILE A 94 20.09 -2.98 15.97
C ILE A 94 21.46 -3.57 15.54
N GLY A 95 22.05 -3.12 14.44
CA GLY A 95 23.31 -3.66 13.94
C GLY A 95 23.19 -5.10 13.42
N ARG A 96 21.97 -5.58 13.16
CA ARG A 96 21.76 -6.84 12.45
C ARG A 96 22.13 -6.60 10.99
N ARG A 97 23.29 -7.14 10.57
CA ARG A 97 23.82 -6.96 9.21
C ARG A 97 22.72 -7.19 8.18
N CYS A 98 22.61 -6.19 7.31
CA CYS A 98 21.69 -6.09 6.19
C CYS A 98 21.97 -7.18 5.14
N LEU A 99 21.69 -8.44 5.47
CA LEU A 99 21.77 -9.57 4.54
C LEU A 99 20.41 -9.88 3.90
N MET A 100 19.31 -9.34 4.42
CA MET A 100 17.95 -9.63 3.94
C MET A 100 17.32 -8.55 3.06
N ALA A 101 17.88 -7.34 2.93
CA ALA A 101 17.17 -6.24 2.29
C ALA A 101 17.31 -6.16 0.76
N THR A 102 18.37 -6.71 0.16
CA THR A 102 18.52 -6.70 -1.31
C THR A 102 19.51 -7.77 -1.73
N GLY A 103 19.19 -8.55 -2.78
CA GLY A 103 20.18 -9.34 -3.54
C GLY A 103 21.19 -8.47 -4.31
N VAL A 104 21.34 -7.21 -3.91
CA VAL A 104 22.35 -6.28 -4.41
C VAL A 104 23.57 -6.48 -3.53
N LYS A 105 24.72 -6.78 -4.15
CA LYS A 105 26.01 -6.84 -3.46
C LYS A 105 26.10 -5.66 -2.49
N PRO A 106 26.47 -5.88 -1.21
CA PRO A 106 26.50 -4.80 -0.23
C PRO A 106 27.33 -3.65 -0.79
N LEU A 107 26.68 -2.50 -1.00
CA LEU A 107 27.37 -1.25 -1.29
C LEU A 107 28.39 -1.07 -0.16
N SER A 108 29.67 -0.91 -0.52
CA SER A 108 30.80 -1.08 0.40
C SER A 108 30.54 -0.39 1.75
N GLY A 109 30.87 -1.08 2.86
CA GLY A 109 30.46 -0.71 4.22
C GLY A 109 30.83 0.71 4.67
N GLY A 110 31.66 1.43 3.93
CA GLY A 110 31.93 2.86 4.14
C GLY A 110 30.75 3.78 3.82
N ILE A 111 29.95 3.47 2.79
CA ILE A 111 28.81 4.31 2.39
C ILE A 111 27.62 4.11 3.35
N GLN A 112 27.39 2.88 3.80
CA GLN A 112 26.36 2.58 4.81
C GLN A 112 26.62 3.33 6.13
N ASN A 113 27.86 3.34 6.63
CA ASN A 113 28.20 4.04 7.87
C ASN A 113 28.07 5.57 7.76
N SER A 114 28.34 6.14 6.58
CA SER A 114 28.15 7.57 6.32
C SER A 114 26.68 7.96 6.28
N LEU A 115 25.85 7.17 5.60
CA LEU A 115 24.40 7.40 5.50
C LEU A 115 23.71 7.22 6.84
N LEU A 116 24.13 6.25 7.65
CA LEU A 116 23.57 6.03 8.97
C LEU A 116 23.88 7.15 9.96
N LYS A 117 25.13 7.63 9.96
CA LYS A 117 25.49 8.82 10.75
C LYS A 117 24.80 10.10 10.27
N ARG A 118 24.33 10.13 9.03
CA ARG A 118 23.59 11.26 8.46
C ARG A 118 22.10 11.17 8.80
N LEU A 119 21.54 9.97 8.77
CA LEU A 119 20.18 9.67 9.24
C LEU A 119 20.03 9.86 10.75
N GLU A 120 20.98 9.42 11.58
CA GLU A 120 20.98 9.69 13.03
C GLU A 120 20.98 11.20 13.34
N ARG A 121 21.73 11.99 12.56
CA ARG A 121 21.74 13.45 12.72
C ARG A 121 20.39 14.06 12.39
N LEU A 122 19.78 13.64 11.28
CA LEU A 122 18.46 14.13 10.85
C LEU A 122 17.35 13.70 11.83
N ILE A 123 17.40 12.48 12.37
CA ILE A 123 16.43 11.99 13.35
C ILE A 123 16.54 12.78 14.66
N ASN A 124 17.76 13.12 15.10
CA ASN A 124 17.97 13.95 16.29
C ASN A 124 17.61 15.43 16.09
N GLU A 125 17.58 15.92 14.85
CA GLU A 125 17.10 17.27 14.52
C GLU A 125 15.56 17.39 14.54
N PHE A 126 14.81 16.29 14.44
CA PHE A 126 13.34 16.29 14.43
C PHE A 126 12.72 15.40 15.52
N PRO A 127 12.79 15.79 16.81
CA PRO A 127 12.20 15.04 17.92
C PRO A 127 10.65 14.96 17.93
N GLY A 128 9.97 15.46 16.90
CA GLY A 128 8.50 15.47 16.76
C GLY A 128 7.96 14.89 15.45
N PHE A 129 8.78 14.24 14.61
CA PHE A 129 8.31 13.67 13.34
C PHE A 129 7.21 12.60 13.50
N PRO A 130 7.28 11.67 14.49
CA PRO A 130 6.20 10.71 14.71
C PRO A 130 4.89 11.39 15.11
N THR A 131 4.94 12.41 15.97
CA THR A 131 3.74 13.09 16.48
C THR A 131 3.07 13.99 15.44
N LEU A 132 3.85 14.62 14.54
CA LEU A 132 3.30 15.41 13.43
C LEU A 132 2.68 14.53 12.33
N PHE A 133 3.29 13.39 12.01
CA PHE A 133 2.78 12.48 10.99
C PHE A 133 1.47 11.81 11.44
N PHE A 134 1.39 11.33 12.68
CA PHE A 134 0.14 10.81 13.25
C PHE A 134 -0.92 11.90 13.48
N GLY A 135 -0.52 13.13 13.83
CA GLY A 135 -1.43 14.27 14.03
C GLY A 135 -2.07 14.78 12.74
N LEU A 136 -1.35 14.76 11.61
CA LEU A 136 -1.89 15.08 10.28
C LEU A 136 -2.81 13.97 9.75
N PHE A 137 -2.47 12.70 10.00
CA PHE A 137 -3.30 11.57 9.60
C PHE A 137 -4.61 11.50 10.39
N ALA A 138 -4.59 11.82 11.69
CA ALA A 138 -5.79 11.86 12.54
C ALA A 138 -6.80 12.95 12.14
N ASN A 139 -6.34 14.08 11.58
CA ASN A 139 -7.21 15.17 11.11
C ASN A 139 -7.73 14.98 9.68
N SER A 140 -7.24 13.97 8.95
CA SER A 140 -7.62 13.73 7.55
C SER A 140 -8.64 12.60 7.37
N VAL A 141 -9.08 11.98 8.48
CA VAL A 141 -9.98 10.81 8.53
C VAL A 141 -11.35 11.18 9.14
N VAL A 142 -11.65 12.48 9.30
CA VAL A 142 -13.01 12.97 9.63
C VAL A 142 -13.54 13.81 8.49
#